data_AF-A0A7Y1YU62-F1
#
_entry.id   AF-A0A7Y1YU62-F1
#
_cell.length_a   1.000
_cell.length_b   1.000
_cell.length_c   1.000
_cell.angle_alpha   90.00
_cell.angle_beta   90.00
_cell.angle_gamma   90.00
#
_symmetry.space_group_name_H-M   'P 1'
#
loop_
_entity.id
_entity.type
_entity.pdbx_description
1 polymer ?
#
loop_
_entity_poly.entity_id
_entity_poly.type
_entity_poly.pdbx_seq_one_letter_code
_entity_poly.pdbx_strand_id
1 'polypeptide(L)'
;MKRIIIGLAFLFSLILKAQENTNVPVKVRTESGVIRGVQEAGISSFKGIPFAAPPEGEFRWRPPQPVIPWEGELDATEFGSNCAQSGWGGAPGTISEGSSE
;
A
#
# COMPACT_ATOMS: atom_id res chain seq x y z
N MET A 1 -4.60 39.39 31.50
CA MET A 1 -3.59 38.59 30.77
C MET A 1 -3.89 37.08 30.80
N LYS A 2 -4.05 36.42 31.97
CA LYS A 2 -4.34 34.97 32.06
C LYS A 2 -5.58 34.50 31.26
N ARG A 3 -6.68 35.27 31.28
CA ARG A 3 -7.90 34.97 30.50
C ARG A 3 -7.70 34.99 28.98
N ILE A 4 -6.85 35.88 28.49
CA ILE A 4 -6.52 36.01 27.07
C ILE A 4 -5.65 34.83 26.63
N ILE A 5 -4.68 34.44 27.46
CA ILE A 5 -3.81 33.28 27.21
C ILE A 5 -4.61 31.97 27.17
N ILE A 6 -5.56 31.79 28.09
CA ILE A 6 -6.46 30.62 28.10
C ILE A 6 -7.32 30.59 26.83
N GLY A 7 -7.87 31.73 26.41
CA GLY A 7 -8.65 31.83 25.17
C GLY A 7 -7.83 31.51 23.92
N LEU A 8 -6.59 32.02 23.82
CA LEU A 8 -5.69 31.73 22.70
C LEU A 8 -5.26 30.26 22.67
N ALA A 9 -4.97 29.65 23.82
CA ALA A 9 -4.63 28.22 23.90
C ALA A 9 -5.82 27.34 23.47
N PHE A 10 -7.04 27.75 23.83
CA PHE A 10 -8.26 27.04 23.43
C PHE A 10 -8.52 27.18 21.91
N LEU A 11 -8.33 28.37 21.36
CA LEU A 11 -8.45 28.62 19.92
C LEU A 11 -7.39 27.86 19.11
N PHE A 12 -6.16 27.81 19.60
CA PHE A 12 -5.07 27.05 18.98
C PHE A 12 -5.36 25.54 18.98
N SER A 13 -5.87 25.00 20.10
CA SER A 13 -6.32 23.61 20.20
C SER A 13 -7.43 23.26 19.20
N LEU A 14 -8.38 24.18 18.97
CA LEU A 14 -9.44 24.01 17.97
C LEU A 14 -8.90 23.97 16.54
N ILE A 15 -7.91 24.82 16.22
CA ILE A 15 -7.27 24.85 14.89
C ILE A 15 -6.47 23.56 14.64
N LEU A 16 -5.76 23.04 15.65
CA LEU A 16 -5.06 21.76 15.57
C LEU A 16 -6.01 20.59 15.27
N LYS A 17 -7.19 20.54 15.89
CA LYS A 17 -8.20 19.50 15.60
C LYS A 17 -8.78 19.60 14.19
N ALA A 18 -8.88 20.79 13.62
CA ALA A 18 -9.41 20.97 12.27
C ALA A 18 -8.45 20.47 11.16
N GLN A 19 -7.16 20.32 11.46
CA GLN A 19 -6.17 19.77 10.54
C GLN A 19 -5.99 18.25 10.65
N GLU A 20 -6.89 17.54 11.34
CA GLU A 20 -6.87 16.08 11.35
C GLU A 20 -7.21 15.57 9.95
N ASN A 21 -6.17 15.20 9.20
CA ASN A 21 -6.30 14.63 7.86
C ASN A 21 -6.98 13.26 8.01
N THR A 22 -8.30 13.24 7.87
CA THR A 22 -9.05 11.99 7.86
C THR A 22 -8.68 11.25 6.57
N ASN A 23 -7.67 10.39 6.66
CA ASN A 23 -7.43 9.35 5.66
C ASN A 23 -8.64 8.43 5.69
N VAL A 24 -9.73 8.82 5.02
CA VAL A 24 -10.90 7.98 4.88
C VAL A 24 -10.47 6.77 4.05
N PRO A 25 -10.56 5.54 4.58
CA PRO A 25 -10.21 4.36 3.81
C PRO A 25 -11.13 4.27 2.58
N VAL A 26 -10.54 4.36 1.40
CA VAL A 26 -11.27 4.25 0.13
C VAL A 26 -11.36 2.78 -0.23
N LYS A 27 -12.59 2.29 -0.42
CA LYS A 27 -12.85 0.89 -0.78
C LYS A 27 -13.38 0.79 -2.20
N VAL A 28 -12.85 -0.16 -2.97
CA VAL A 28 -13.29 -0.44 -4.33
C VAL A 28 -13.53 -1.93 -4.49
N ARG A 29 -14.62 -2.30 -5.16
CA ARG A 29 -14.89 -3.69 -5.56
C ARG A 29 -14.30 -3.96 -6.94
N THR A 30 -13.48 -4.99 -7.06
CA THR A 30 -12.92 -5.51 -8.30
C THR A 30 -13.57 -6.86 -8.65
N GLU A 31 -13.19 -7.46 -9.78
CA GLU A 31 -13.60 -8.82 -10.14
C GLU A 31 -13.07 -9.88 -9.16
N SER A 32 -11.91 -9.63 -8.55
CA SER A 32 -11.20 -10.58 -7.68
C SER A 32 -11.48 -10.39 -6.19
N GLY A 33 -12.14 -9.29 -5.80
CA GLY A 33 -12.43 -8.98 -4.40
C GLY A 33 -12.48 -7.48 -4.09
N VAL A 34 -12.66 -7.14 -2.82
CA VAL A 34 -12.65 -5.74 -2.35
C VAL A 34 -11.22 -5.33 -1.99
N ILE A 35 -10.81 -4.13 -2.38
CA ILE A 35 -9.51 -3.52 -2.02
C ILE A 35 -9.69 -2.25 -1.20
N ARG A 36 -8.73 -1.99 -0.30
CA ARG A 36 -8.63 -0.79 0.53
C ARG A 36 -7.43 0.06 0.16
N GLY A 37 -7.67 1.26 -0.33
CA GLY A 37 -6.62 2.23 -0.66
C GLY A 37 -6.47 3.34 0.40
N VAL A 38 -5.61 4.30 0.09
CA VAL A 38 -5.47 5.57 0.82
C VAL A 38 -5.95 6.73 -0.04
N GLN A 39 -6.45 7.79 0.59
CA GLN A 39 -6.77 9.04 -0.06
C GLN A 39 -5.94 10.18 0.53
N GLU A 40 -5.00 10.69 -0.24
CA GLU A 40 -4.06 11.72 0.19
C GLU A 40 -4.00 12.83 -0.86
N ALA A 41 -4.06 14.09 -0.41
CA ALA A 41 -4.00 15.27 -1.27
C ALA A 41 -4.97 15.23 -2.48
N GLY A 42 -6.17 14.66 -2.27
CA GLY A 42 -7.18 14.51 -3.33
C GLY A 42 -6.96 13.36 -4.30
N ILE A 43 -5.93 12.53 -4.10
CA ILE A 43 -5.60 11.37 -4.92
C ILE A 43 -5.94 10.09 -4.16
N SER A 44 -6.73 9.21 -4.76
CA SER A 44 -6.90 7.83 -4.27
C SER A 44 -5.80 6.96 -4.85
N SER A 45 -5.04 6.27 -4.00
CA SER A 45 -4.00 5.34 -4.43
C SER A 45 -4.24 3.93 -3.86
N PHE A 46 -4.02 2.95 -4.74
CA PHE A 46 -4.14 1.52 -4.45
C PHE A 46 -2.90 0.83 -5.01
N LYS A 47 -2.20 0.07 -4.17
CA LYS A 47 -0.89 -0.52 -4.43
C LYS A 47 -0.92 -2.01 -4.10
N GLY A 48 0.00 -2.77 -4.69
CA GLY A 48 0.14 -4.20 -4.37
C GLY A 48 -1.04 -5.09 -4.80
N ILE A 49 -1.92 -4.62 -5.69
CA ILE A 49 -3.08 -5.41 -6.14
C ILE A 49 -2.59 -6.56 -7.06
N PRO A 50 -2.89 -7.84 -6.73
CA PRO A 50 -2.51 -8.95 -7.58
C PRO A 50 -3.37 -8.99 -8.85
N PHE A 51 -2.72 -9.11 -10.01
CA PHE A 51 -3.38 -9.30 -11.31
C PHE A 51 -3.23 -10.72 -11.87
N ALA A 52 -2.37 -11.53 -11.25
CA ALA A 52 -2.10 -12.92 -11.59
C ALA A 52 -1.73 -13.70 -10.31
N ALA A 53 -1.78 -15.02 -10.37
CA ALA A 53 -1.23 -15.86 -9.31
C ALA A 53 0.32 -15.75 -9.27
N PRO A 54 0.96 -15.96 -8.10
CA PRO A 54 2.42 -15.92 -7.98
C PRO A 54 3.12 -16.89 -8.96
N PRO A 55 4.11 -16.45 -9.75
CA PRO A 55 4.79 -17.27 -10.77
C PRO A 55 5.90 -18.14 -10.14
N GLU A 56 5.56 -18.87 -9.08
CA GLU A 56 6.49 -19.67 -8.27
C GLU A 56 6.34 -21.17 -8.56
N GLY A 57 7.30 -21.98 -8.11
CA GLY A 57 7.26 -23.44 -8.25
C GLY A 57 7.03 -23.91 -9.69
N GLU A 58 5.98 -24.71 -9.91
CA GLU A 58 5.62 -25.24 -11.23
C GLU A 58 5.18 -24.18 -12.25
N PHE A 59 4.79 -22.99 -11.78
CA PHE A 59 4.39 -21.86 -12.62
C PHE A 59 5.58 -20.99 -13.05
N ARG A 60 6.78 -21.26 -12.54
CA ARG A 60 7.99 -20.58 -13.02
C ARG A 60 8.21 -20.91 -14.50
N TRP A 61 8.50 -19.89 -15.30
CA TRP A 61 8.66 -19.98 -16.77
C TRP A 61 7.39 -20.38 -17.54
N ARG A 62 6.21 -20.18 -16.93
CA ARG A 62 4.92 -20.38 -17.58
C ARG A 62 4.19 -19.04 -17.79
N PRO A 63 3.20 -18.98 -18.68
CA PRO A 63 2.29 -17.84 -18.75
C PRO A 63 1.64 -17.56 -17.39
N PRO A 64 1.31 -16.29 -17.08
CA PRO A 64 0.65 -15.94 -15.82
C PRO A 64 -0.68 -16.69 -15.68
N GLN A 65 -0.91 -17.27 -14.50
CA GLN A 65 -2.18 -17.90 -14.18
C GLN A 65 -3.15 -16.87 -13.60
N PRO A 66 -4.48 -17.04 -13.77
CA PRO A 66 -5.47 -16.15 -13.21
C PRO A 66 -5.28 -15.94 -11.71
N VAL A 67 -5.56 -14.73 -11.22
CA VAL A 67 -5.55 -14.45 -9.78
C VAL A 67 -6.64 -15.26 -9.09
N ILE A 68 -6.32 -15.78 -7.89
CA ILE A 68 -7.32 -16.43 -7.04
C ILE A 68 -8.09 -15.32 -6.32
N PRO A 69 -9.42 -15.22 -6.48
CA PRO A 69 -10.22 -14.25 -5.74
C PRO A 69 -10.05 -14.41 -4.23
N TRP A 70 -10.10 -13.30 -3.50
CA TRP A 70 -9.99 -13.31 -2.04
C TRP A 70 -11.33 -12.96 -1.38
N GLU A 71 -11.51 -13.47 -0.17
CA GLU A 71 -12.61 -13.07 0.70
C GLU A 71 -12.22 -11.86 1.54
N GLY A 72 -13.23 -11.07 1.93
CA GLY A 72 -13.01 -9.85 2.70
C GLY A 72 -12.36 -8.73 1.88
N GLU A 73 -11.44 -8.01 2.50
CA GLU A 73 -10.85 -6.78 1.99
C GLU A 73 -9.32 -6.92 1.97
N LEU A 74 -8.73 -6.72 0.80
CA LEU A 74 -7.28 -6.71 0.60
C LEU A 74 -6.74 -5.31 0.88
N ASP A 75 -5.72 -5.25 1.73
CA ASP A 75 -5.01 -4.01 2.02
C ASP A 75 -4.15 -3.61 0.81
N ALA A 76 -4.57 -2.56 0.11
CA ALA A 76 -3.88 -2.00 -1.04
C ALA A 76 -3.23 -0.65 -0.70
N THR A 77 -2.79 -0.46 0.55
CA THR A 77 -2.11 0.78 0.97
C THR A 77 -0.59 0.75 0.81
N GLU A 78 -0.02 -0.45 0.66
CA GLU A 78 1.41 -0.69 0.56
C GLU A 78 1.81 -1.33 -0.78
N PHE A 79 3.08 -1.16 -1.16
CA PHE A 79 3.62 -1.84 -2.34
C PHE A 79 3.84 -3.33 -2.05
N GLY A 80 3.59 -4.17 -3.06
CA GLY A 80 4.01 -5.57 -3.03
C GLY A 80 5.51 -5.72 -3.29
N SER A 81 5.99 -6.97 -3.20
CA SER A 81 7.39 -7.28 -3.50
C SER A 81 7.76 -6.96 -4.95
N ASN A 82 8.98 -6.45 -5.15
CA ASN A 82 9.56 -6.31 -6.47
C ASN A 82 9.93 -7.67 -7.06
N CYS A 83 10.03 -7.74 -8.38
CA CYS A 83 10.61 -8.90 -9.06
C CYS A 83 12.08 -9.09 -8.65
N ALA A 84 12.54 -10.34 -8.67
CA ALA A 84 13.94 -10.69 -8.50
C ALA A 84 14.80 -9.91 -9.49
N GLN A 85 15.84 -9.27 -8.96
CA GLN A 85 16.79 -8.46 -9.73
C GLN A 85 18.13 -8.41 -8.98
N SER A 86 19.19 -8.23 -9.75
CA SER A 86 20.55 -8.15 -9.27
C SER A 86 20.74 -6.69 -8.97
N GLY A 87 21.26 -6.42 -7.78
CA GLY A 87 21.61 -5.06 -7.43
C GLY A 87 22.45 -4.44 -8.55
N TRP A 88 22.20 -3.17 -8.86
CA TRP A 88 23.00 -2.45 -9.85
C TRP A 88 24.46 -2.39 -9.35
N GLY A 89 25.38 -3.09 -10.04
CA GLY A 89 26.77 -3.24 -9.60
C GLY A 89 27.01 -4.34 -8.54
N GLY A 90 26.06 -5.27 -8.37
CA GLY A 90 26.19 -6.39 -7.43
C GLY A 90 27.37 -7.29 -7.77
N ALA A 91 28.24 -7.53 -6.79
CA ALA A 91 29.28 -8.53 -6.89
C ALA A 91 28.65 -9.94 -7.07
N PRO A 92 29.30 -10.87 -7.79
CA PRO A 92 28.76 -12.22 -7.98
C PRO A 92 28.43 -12.89 -6.64
N GLY A 93 27.23 -13.49 -6.52
CA GLY A 93 26.83 -14.31 -5.36
C GLY A 93 25.92 -13.65 -4.32
N THR A 94 25.41 -12.43 -4.54
CA THR A 94 24.45 -11.78 -3.62
C THR A 94 22.98 -12.13 -3.88
N ILE A 95 22.73 -13.10 -4.75
CA ILE A 95 21.38 -13.51 -5.11
C ILE A 95 20.82 -14.40 -3.99
N SER A 96 19.66 -14.04 -3.45
CA SER A 96 19.02 -14.82 -2.37
C SER A 96 18.58 -16.20 -2.88
N GLU A 97 18.71 -17.23 -2.05
CA GLU A 97 18.26 -18.58 -2.38
C GLU A 97 16.75 -18.56 -2.69
N GLY A 98 16.37 -19.03 -3.88
CA GLY A 98 14.99 -18.97 -4.40
C GLY A 98 14.67 -17.77 -5.30
N SER A 99 15.59 -16.80 -5.41
CA SER A 99 15.51 -15.71 -6.38
C SER A 99 15.41 -16.24 -7.83
N SER A 100 14.87 -15.41 -8.72
CA SER A 100 14.76 -15.72 -10.16
C SER A 100 15.98 -15.26 -10.95
N GLU A 101 17.08 -14.97 -10.26
CA GLU A 101 18.39 -14.69 -10.83
C GLU A 101 19.37 -15.83 -10.58
#